data_AF-A0A7S3SDD8-F1
#
_entry.id   AF-A0A7S3SDD8-F1
#
_cell.length_a   1.000
_cell.length_b   1.000
_cell.length_c   1.000
_cell.angle_alpha   90.00
_cell.angle_beta   90.00
_cell.angle_gamma   90.00
#
_symmetry.space_group_name_H-M   'P 1'
#
loop_
_entity.id
_entity.type
_entity.pdbx_description
1 polymer ?
#
loop_
_entity_poly.entity_id
_entity_poly.type
_entity_poly.pdbx_seq_one_letter_code
_entity_poly.pdbx_strand_id
1 'polypeptide(L)'
;VPLTSTGRVQSVALTDCVGASAERSELVLHCVTLHGGGCLGSPHREPSQARMPCRDGGQAERWAAAVWNIMHGVAPDAPPPRQKRWLVLINPVSGPGHARRVYARCRPLFEAHRVALTEVVTTHAGHVREIAAQIEPAEVDAVVCVGGDGVVHELVNGLFAREDADAAVSALSIGVLPGGSANSLCVSLLKANNE
;
A
#
# COMPACT_ATOMS: atom_id res chain seq x y z
N VAL A 1 -20.75 15.05 -13.83
CA VAL A 1 -21.38 14.75 -15.14
C VAL A 1 -21.59 13.24 -15.19
N PRO A 2 -22.82 12.73 -15.35
CA PRO A 2 -23.03 11.30 -15.45
C PRO A 2 -22.63 10.85 -16.86
N LEU A 3 -21.68 9.93 -16.99
CA LEU A 3 -21.35 9.29 -18.27
C LEU A 3 -21.56 7.78 -18.15
N THR A 4 -22.46 7.31 -18.99
CA THR A 4 -22.92 5.93 -19.11
C THR A 4 -22.25 5.25 -20.29
N SER A 5 -21.58 4.12 -20.07
CA SER A 5 -21.42 3.09 -21.11
C SER A 5 -22.25 1.83 -20.84
N THR A 6 -22.89 1.70 -19.67
CA THR A 6 -23.72 0.54 -19.28
C THR A 6 -25.06 0.90 -18.63
N GLY A 7 -25.50 2.16 -18.66
CA GLY A 7 -26.83 2.56 -18.15
C GLY A 7 -27.01 2.48 -16.62
N ARG A 8 -25.99 2.09 -15.85
CA ARG A 8 -25.94 2.31 -14.40
C ARG A 8 -24.94 3.41 -14.11
N VAL A 9 -25.43 4.54 -13.58
CA VAL A 9 -24.57 5.46 -12.84
C VAL A 9 -24.08 4.69 -11.63
N GLN A 10 -22.85 4.18 -11.69
CA GLN A 10 -22.18 3.65 -10.52
C GLN A 10 -21.76 4.84 -9.67
N SER A 11 -22.56 5.19 -8.67
CA SER A 11 -22.13 6.07 -7.60
C SER A 11 -21.27 5.26 -6.63
N VAL A 12 -20.03 5.71 -6.41
CA VAL A 12 -19.18 5.19 -5.35
C VAL A 12 -19.20 6.20 -4.22
N ALA A 13 -19.46 5.75 -2.99
CA ALA A 13 -19.31 6.60 -1.83
C ALA A 13 -17.82 6.91 -1.63
N LEU A 14 -17.48 8.17 -1.37
CA LEU A 14 -16.07 8.56 -1.16
C LEU A 14 -15.44 7.80 0.03
N THR A 15 -16.26 7.38 1.00
CA THR A 15 -15.86 6.54 2.14
C THR A 15 -15.37 5.16 1.75
N ASP A 16 -15.80 4.64 0.60
CA ASP A 16 -15.39 3.35 0.07
C ASP A 16 -14.21 3.48 -0.89
N CYS A 17 -13.85 4.71 -1.28
CA CYS A 17 -12.71 4.98 -2.11
C CYS A 17 -11.43 4.88 -1.27
N VAL A 18 -10.48 4.06 -1.73
CA VAL A 18 -9.14 3.92 -1.14
C VAL A 18 -8.10 4.68 -1.95
N GLY A 19 -8.34 4.96 -3.23
CA GLY A 19 -7.50 5.87 -3.99
C GLY A 19 -7.96 6.08 -5.41
N ALA A 20 -7.19 6.87 -6.16
CA ALA A 20 -7.49 7.20 -7.55
C ALA A 20 -6.22 7.21 -8.40
N SER A 21 -6.29 6.61 -9.58
CA SER A 21 -5.24 6.60 -10.59
C SER A 21 -5.76 7.02 -11.96
N ALA A 22 -4.84 7.36 -12.86
CA ALA A 22 -5.14 7.67 -14.25
C ALA A 22 -4.56 6.58 -15.15
N GLU A 23 -5.40 6.02 -16.01
CA GLU A 23 -4.99 5.02 -17.01
C GLU A 23 -5.39 5.53 -18.39
N ARG A 24 -4.43 6.02 -19.18
CA ARG A 24 -4.70 6.66 -20.48
C ARG A 24 -5.73 7.78 -20.30
N SER A 25 -6.88 7.70 -20.96
CA SER A 25 -7.97 8.67 -20.85
C SER A 25 -9.08 8.21 -19.90
N GLU A 26 -8.79 7.34 -18.93
CA GLU A 26 -9.74 6.90 -17.91
C GLU A 26 -9.25 7.29 -16.50
N LEU A 27 -10.16 7.86 -15.71
CA LEU A 27 -10.01 7.95 -14.26
C LEU A 27 -10.42 6.60 -13.67
N VAL A 28 -9.54 6.01 -12.85
CA VAL A 28 -9.81 4.76 -12.15
C VAL A 28 -9.87 5.04 -10.65
N LEU A 29 -11.04 4.82 -10.06
CA LEU A 29 -11.26 4.88 -8.62
C LEU A 29 -11.10 3.47 -8.05
N HIS A 30 -10.14 3.31 -7.14
CA HIS A 30 -9.94 2.07 -6.40
C HIS A 30 -10.80 2.14 -5.15
N CYS A 31 -11.65 1.14 -4.98
CA CYS A 31 -12.67 1.11 -3.94
C CYS A 31 -12.60 -0.21 -3.18
N VAL A 32 -13.02 -0.20 -1.91
CA VAL A 32 -13.18 -1.41 -1.11
C VAL A 32 -14.62 -1.45 -0.64
N THR A 33 -15.43 -2.22 -1.34
CA THR A 33 -16.87 -2.28 -1.08
C THR A 33 -17.12 -3.27 0.04
N LEU A 34 -17.86 -2.84 1.07
CA LEU A 34 -18.34 -3.73 2.12
C LEU A 34 -19.56 -4.50 1.59
N HIS A 35 -19.38 -5.78 1.29
CA HIS A 35 -20.50 -6.65 1.00
C HIS A 35 -21.12 -7.09 2.32
N GLY A 36 -22.39 -6.71 2.52
CA GLY A 36 -23.21 -7.19 3.62
C GLY A 36 -23.25 -8.71 3.55
N GLY A 37 -22.73 -9.38 4.58
CA GLY A 37 -22.89 -10.82 4.68
C GLY A 37 -24.39 -11.11 4.80
N GLY A 38 -24.89 -12.06 4.03
CA GLY A 38 -26.27 -12.53 4.18
C GLY A 38 -26.52 -13.07 5.59
N CYS A 39 -27.68 -13.69 5.81
CA CYS A 39 -28.12 -14.21 7.12
C CYS A 39 -27.11 -15.12 7.87
N LEU A 40 -26.05 -15.62 7.22
CA LEU A 40 -25.01 -16.47 7.79
C LEU A 40 -23.56 -16.02 7.47
N GLY A 41 -23.38 -14.92 6.75
CA GLY A 41 -22.05 -14.47 6.31
C GLY A 41 -21.52 -13.36 7.19
N SER A 42 -20.24 -13.42 7.56
CA SER A 42 -19.55 -12.22 8.05
C SER A 42 -19.44 -11.20 6.91
N PRO A 43 -19.62 -9.89 7.17
CA PRO A 43 -19.35 -8.87 6.16
C PRO A 43 -17.90 -9.02 5.67
N HIS A 44 -17.72 -8.94 4.36
CA HIS A 44 -16.40 -9.03 3.76
C HIS A 44 -16.17 -7.84 2.83
N ARG A 45 -14.92 -7.39 2.81
CA ARG A 45 -14.46 -6.27 2.00
C ARG A 45 -13.87 -6.83 0.72
N GLU A 46 -14.36 -6.36 -0.42
CA GLU A 46 -13.85 -6.77 -1.73
C GLU A 46 -13.30 -5.55 -2.50
N PRO A 47 -12.06 -5.60 -2.98
CA PRO A 47 -11.53 -4.57 -3.87
C PRO A 47 -12.34 -4.52 -5.16
N SER A 48 -12.76 -3.32 -5.55
CA SER A 48 -13.42 -3.07 -6.82
C SER A 48 -12.85 -1.80 -7.47
N GLN A 49 -13.05 -1.67 -8.77
CA GLN A 49 -12.64 -0.49 -9.54
C GLN A 49 -13.84 0.12 -10.24
N ALA A 50 -14.01 1.43 -10.10
CA ALA A 50 -14.93 2.21 -10.92
C ALA A 50 -14.11 3.01 -11.93
N ARG A 51 -14.48 2.93 -13.20
CA ARG A 51 -13.78 3.59 -14.30
C ARG A 51 -14.66 4.67 -14.89
N MET A 52 -14.09 5.85 -15.07
CA MET A 52 -14.80 7.00 -15.64
C MET A 52 -14.02 7.51 -16.85
N PRO A 53 -14.65 7.60 -18.04
CA PRO A 53 -13.99 8.14 -19.21
C PRO A 53 -13.69 9.63 -19.01
N CYS A 54 -12.48 10.02 -19.39
CA CYS A 54 -12.00 11.40 -19.45
C CYS A 54 -11.76 11.80 -20.92
N ARG A 55 -11.71 13.10 -21.16
CA ARG A 55 -11.39 13.69 -22.46
C ARG A 55 -10.02 13.26 -22.97
N ASP A 56 -9.04 13.28 -22.07
CA ASP A 56 -7.63 12.97 -22.34
C ASP A 56 -6.96 12.51 -21.04
N GLY A 57 -5.72 12.04 -21.14
CA GLY A 57 -4.96 11.58 -19.97
C GLY A 57 -4.55 12.68 -19.01
N GLY A 58 -4.35 13.90 -19.49
CA GLY A 58 -4.09 15.04 -18.61
C GLY A 58 -5.30 15.35 -17.71
N GLN A 59 -6.53 15.22 -18.23
CA GLN A 59 -7.74 15.32 -17.43
C GLN A 59 -7.83 14.19 -16.40
N ALA A 60 -7.56 12.95 -16.81
CA ALA A 60 -7.58 11.79 -15.90
C ALA A 60 -6.59 11.99 -14.74
N GLU A 61 -5.36 12.44 -15.02
CA GLU A 61 -4.33 12.71 -14.00
C GLU A 61 -4.74 13.81 -13.02
N ARG A 62 -5.29 14.93 -13.53
CA ARG A 62 -5.79 16.03 -12.71
C ARG A 62 -6.95 15.58 -11.83
N TRP A 63 -7.89 14.80 -12.36
CA TRP A 63 -9.02 14.29 -11.58
C TRP A 63 -8.57 13.27 -10.54
N ALA A 64 -7.64 12.38 -10.87
CA ALA A 64 -7.06 11.45 -9.91
C ALA A 64 -6.36 12.20 -8.77
N ALA A 65 -5.64 13.28 -9.07
CA ALA A 65 -5.00 14.13 -8.07
C ALA A 65 -6.04 14.83 -7.18
N ALA A 66 -7.08 15.41 -7.79
CA ALA A 66 -8.14 16.08 -7.07
C ALA A 66 -8.91 15.14 -6.11
N VAL A 67 -9.25 13.92 -6.57
CA VAL A 67 -9.90 12.91 -5.73
C VAL A 67 -8.99 12.52 -4.58
N TRP A 68 -7.72 12.23 -4.85
CA TRP A 68 -6.75 11.92 -3.80
C TRP A 68 -6.65 13.06 -2.77
N ASN A 69 -6.56 14.31 -3.21
CA ASN A 69 -6.51 15.48 -2.31
C ASN A 69 -7.76 15.55 -1.42
N ILE A 70 -8.96 15.41 -2.01
CA ILE A 70 -10.23 15.43 -1.27
C ILE A 70 -10.25 14.34 -0.20
N MET A 71 -9.81 13.12 -0.54
CA MET A 71 -9.75 12.00 0.40
C MET A 71 -8.82 12.25 1.60
N HIS A 72 -7.81 13.10 1.43
CA HIS A 72 -6.85 13.46 2.47
C HIS A 72 -7.11 14.85 3.07
N GLY A 73 -8.28 15.45 2.82
CA GLY A 73 -8.66 16.75 3.37
C GLY A 73 -7.90 17.95 2.79
N VAL A 74 -7.28 17.78 1.62
CA VAL A 74 -6.53 18.81 0.89
C VAL A 74 -7.42 19.41 -0.21
N ALA A 75 -7.22 20.69 -0.54
CA ALA A 75 -7.97 21.34 -1.62
C ALA A 75 -7.79 20.60 -2.97
N PRO A 76 -8.85 20.45 -3.79
CA PRO A 76 -8.80 19.62 -5.01
C PRO A 76 -7.78 20.10 -6.06
N ASP A 77 -7.51 21.39 -6.08
CA ASP A 77 -6.60 22.09 -6.98
C ASP A 77 -5.19 22.27 -6.42
N ALA A 78 -4.95 21.89 -5.16
CA ALA A 78 -3.62 21.92 -4.57
C ALA A 78 -2.66 20.98 -5.32
N PRO A 79 -1.36 21.32 -5.39
CA PRO A 79 -0.38 20.39 -5.91
C PRO A 79 -0.42 19.10 -5.08
N PRO A 80 -0.42 17.91 -5.71
CA PRO A 80 -0.39 16.66 -4.98
C PRO A 80 0.89 16.60 -4.14
N PRO A 81 0.85 16.03 -2.94
CA PRO A 81 2.05 15.91 -2.11
C PRO A 81 3.09 15.02 -2.80
N ARG A 82 4.34 15.17 -2.37
CA ARG A 82 5.44 14.36 -2.88
C ARG A 82 5.10 12.88 -2.79
N GLN A 83 5.34 12.16 -3.89
CA GLN A 83 5.22 10.71 -3.94
C GLN A 83 6.14 10.07 -2.90
N LYS A 84 5.59 9.22 -2.02
CA LYS A 84 6.41 8.46 -1.06
C LYS A 84 7.10 7.29 -1.77
N ARG A 85 8.32 6.98 -1.37
CA ARG A 85 9.18 5.92 -1.94
C ARG A 85 9.30 4.80 -0.93
N TRP A 86 8.74 3.64 -1.24
CA TRP A 86 8.69 2.50 -0.34
C TRP A 86 9.52 1.36 -0.89
N LEU A 87 10.39 0.82 -0.05
CA LEU A 87 11.11 -0.42 -0.30
C LEU A 87 10.31 -1.59 0.26
N VAL A 88 9.88 -2.51 -0.58
CA VAL A 88 9.12 -3.70 -0.18
C VAL A 88 10.04 -4.91 -0.18
N LEU A 89 10.24 -5.51 1.00
CA LEU A 89 11.08 -6.69 1.20
C LEU A 89 10.18 -7.93 1.36
N ILE A 90 10.21 -8.81 0.37
CA ILE A 90 9.30 -9.95 0.28
C ILE A 90 10.07 -11.23 0.53
N ASN A 91 9.78 -11.92 1.65
CA ASN A 91 10.32 -13.25 1.90
C ASN A 91 9.37 -14.33 1.39
N PRO A 92 9.64 -14.97 0.24
CA PRO A 92 8.72 -15.92 -0.38
C PRO A 92 8.58 -17.24 0.39
N VAL A 93 9.55 -17.57 1.25
CA VAL A 93 9.60 -18.84 2.01
C VAL A 93 9.03 -18.67 3.43
N SER A 94 8.60 -17.45 3.81
CA SER A 94 7.96 -17.23 5.11
C SER A 94 6.70 -18.07 5.28
N GLY A 95 6.68 -18.90 6.33
CA GLY A 95 5.54 -19.72 6.72
C GLY A 95 5.00 -20.61 5.58
N PRO A 96 3.69 -20.61 5.30
CA PRO A 96 3.09 -21.41 4.22
C PRO A 96 3.38 -20.86 2.80
N GLY A 97 4.26 -19.86 2.65
CA GLY A 97 4.60 -19.29 1.34
C GLY A 97 3.59 -18.28 0.80
N HIS A 98 2.78 -17.67 1.68
CA HIS A 98 1.72 -16.75 1.27
C HIS A 98 2.18 -15.31 1.03
N ALA A 99 3.42 -14.95 1.39
CA ALA A 99 3.93 -13.57 1.30
C ALA A 99 3.70 -12.92 -0.07
N ARG A 100 4.00 -13.62 -1.18
CA ARG A 100 3.76 -13.10 -2.54
C ARG A 100 2.28 -12.84 -2.81
N ARG A 101 1.40 -13.73 -2.36
CA ARG A 101 -0.06 -13.60 -2.54
C ARG A 101 -0.62 -12.44 -1.72
N VAL A 102 -0.14 -12.28 -0.49
CA VAL A 102 -0.53 -11.16 0.39
C VAL A 102 -0.08 -9.85 -0.25
N TYR A 103 1.18 -9.76 -0.66
CA TYR A 103 1.69 -8.57 -1.33
C TYR A 103 0.92 -8.26 -2.63
N ALA A 104 0.64 -9.25 -3.47
CA ALA A 104 -0.12 -9.06 -4.70
C ALA A 104 -1.52 -8.46 -4.46
N ARG A 105 -2.14 -8.73 -3.30
CA ARG A 105 -3.43 -8.13 -2.91
C ARG A 105 -3.28 -6.69 -2.42
N CYS A 106 -2.17 -6.37 -1.74
CA CYS A 106 -1.92 -5.04 -1.19
C CYS A 106 -1.32 -4.06 -2.21
N ARG A 107 -0.51 -4.55 -3.16
CA ARG A 107 0.20 -3.74 -4.16
C ARG A 107 -0.71 -2.74 -4.90
N PRO A 108 -1.91 -3.11 -5.39
CA PRO A 108 -2.81 -2.15 -6.04
C PRO A 108 -3.26 -1.01 -5.11
N LEU A 109 -3.38 -1.26 -3.80
CA LEU A 109 -3.74 -0.22 -2.83
C LEU A 109 -2.61 0.80 -2.68
N PHE A 110 -1.35 0.34 -2.63
CA PHE A 110 -0.20 1.24 -2.56
C PHE A 110 -0.06 2.10 -3.82
N GLU A 111 -0.30 1.51 -4.99
CA GLU A 111 -0.33 2.24 -6.27
C GLU A 111 -1.46 3.28 -6.28
N ALA A 112 -2.65 2.92 -5.78
CA ALA A 112 -3.79 3.84 -5.65
C ALA A 112 -3.51 5.03 -4.71
N HIS A 113 -2.64 4.84 -3.71
CA HIS A 113 -2.17 5.89 -2.81
C HIS A 113 -0.97 6.68 -3.35
N ARG A 114 -0.58 6.49 -4.62
CA ARG A 114 0.55 7.17 -5.25
C ARG A 114 1.85 6.93 -4.49
N VAL A 115 2.14 5.67 -4.20
CA VAL A 115 3.44 5.26 -3.64
C VAL A 115 4.33 4.76 -4.77
N ALA A 116 5.58 5.22 -4.83
CA ALA A 116 6.62 4.64 -5.65
C ALA A 116 7.17 3.41 -4.95
N LEU A 117 7.05 2.24 -5.57
CA LEU A 117 7.41 0.95 -4.98
C LEU A 117 8.70 0.41 -5.60
N THR A 118 9.67 0.06 -4.75
CA THR A 118 10.84 -0.74 -5.10
C THR A 118 10.68 -2.10 -4.46
N GLU A 119 10.57 -3.15 -5.26
CA GLU A 119 10.25 -4.50 -4.77
C GLU A 119 11.49 -5.39 -4.80
N VAL A 120 11.82 -6.01 -3.66
CA VAL A 120 12.93 -6.96 -3.55
C VAL A 120 12.42 -8.26 -2.97
N VAL A 121 12.54 -9.33 -3.75
CA VAL A 121 12.29 -10.69 -3.25
C VAL A 121 13.57 -11.21 -2.63
N THR A 122 13.49 -11.65 -1.37
CA THR A 122 14.66 -12.15 -0.65
C THR A 122 15.03 -13.56 -1.12
N THR A 123 16.33 -13.85 -1.18
CA THR A 123 16.85 -15.11 -1.76
C THR A 123 17.43 -16.06 -0.72
N HIS A 124 17.84 -15.56 0.44
CA HIS A 124 18.45 -16.32 1.52
C HIS A 124 18.23 -15.65 2.88
N ALA A 125 18.52 -16.38 3.96
CA ALA A 125 18.45 -15.84 5.33
C ALA A 125 19.54 -14.77 5.53
N GLY A 126 19.19 -13.65 6.15
CA GLY A 126 20.11 -12.52 6.32
C GLY A 126 20.12 -11.52 5.17
N HIS A 127 19.51 -11.84 4.01
CA HIS A 127 19.47 -10.92 2.87
C HIS A 127 18.76 -9.59 3.21
N VAL A 128 17.74 -9.62 4.06
CA VAL A 128 17.06 -8.40 4.52
C VAL A 128 18.00 -7.53 5.34
N ARG A 129 18.81 -8.16 6.20
CA ARG A 129 19.82 -7.48 7.02
C ARG A 129 20.87 -6.81 6.14
N GLU A 130 21.33 -7.49 5.09
CA GLU A 130 22.30 -6.95 4.12
C GLU A 130 21.75 -5.73 3.39
N ILE A 131 20.51 -5.81 2.91
CA ILE A 131 19.84 -4.69 2.25
C ILE A 131 19.66 -3.52 3.24
N ALA A 132 19.19 -3.81 4.46
CA ALA A 132 18.95 -2.81 5.49
C ALA A 132 20.22 -2.03 5.87
N ALA A 133 21.37 -2.69 5.89
CA ALA A 133 22.66 -2.04 6.14
C ALA A 133 23.04 -1.03 5.04
N GLN A 134 22.47 -1.14 3.84
CA GLN A 134 22.76 -0.30 2.67
C GLN A 134 21.65 0.71 2.34
N ILE A 135 20.55 0.75 3.09
CA ILE A 135 19.45 1.68 2.81
C ILE A 135 19.94 3.12 2.96
N GLU A 136 19.66 3.96 1.96
CA GLU A 136 19.87 5.40 2.06
C GLU A 136 18.56 6.07 2.48
N PRO A 137 18.47 6.66 3.69
CA PRO A 137 17.24 7.32 4.14
C PRO A 137 16.81 8.50 3.26
N ALA A 138 17.74 9.06 2.48
CA ALA A 138 17.45 10.09 1.49
C ALA A 138 16.64 9.55 0.31
N GLU A 139 16.71 8.25 0.02
CA GLU A 139 16.07 7.59 -1.13
C GLU A 139 14.81 6.81 -0.78
N VAL A 140 14.68 6.38 0.47
CA VAL A 140 13.58 5.54 0.95
C VAL A 140 12.86 6.23 2.10
N ASP A 141 11.54 6.36 2.00
CA ASP A 141 10.72 6.96 3.06
C ASP A 141 10.15 5.90 4.00
N ALA A 142 9.96 4.66 3.51
CA ALA A 142 9.48 3.55 4.31
C ALA A 142 9.97 2.20 3.80
N VAL A 143 10.09 1.23 4.71
CA VAL A 143 10.36 -0.17 4.39
C VAL A 143 9.16 -1.02 4.79
N VAL A 144 8.64 -1.82 3.86
CA VAL A 144 7.52 -2.74 4.09
C VAL A 144 8.05 -4.17 4.09
N CYS A 145 7.98 -4.83 5.26
CA CYS A 145 8.33 -6.23 5.41
C CYS A 145 7.13 -7.12 5.10
N VAL A 146 7.27 -8.02 4.12
CA VAL A 146 6.24 -9.00 3.77
C VAL A 146 6.73 -10.41 4.12
N GLY A 147 6.16 -10.99 5.17
CA GLY A 147 6.58 -12.29 5.68
C GLY A 147 6.17 -12.48 7.14
N GLY A 148 6.95 -13.24 7.90
CA GLY A 148 6.76 -13.36 9.36
C GLY A 148 7.61 -12.37 10.16
N ASP A 149 7.54 -12.47 11.49
CA ASP A 149 8.27 -11.61 12.43
C ASP A 149 9.80 -11.58 12.18
N GLY A 150 10.38 -12.67 11.67
CA GLY A 150 11.80 -12.78 11.34
C GLY A 150 12.29 -11.80 10.27
N VAL A 151 11.43 -11.38 9.34
CA VAL A 151 11.79 -10.39 8.31
C VAL A 151 12.02 -9.02 8.95
N VAL A 152 11.15 -8.63 9.89
CA VAL A 152 11.28 -7.37 10.62
C VAL A 152 12.49 -7.42 11.54
N HIS A 153 12.73 -8.57 12.19
CA HIS A 153 13.92 -8.77 13.02
C HIS A 153 15.22 -8.60 12.21
N GLU A 154 15.32 -9.17 11.00
CA GLU A 154 16.48 -8.95 10.12
C GLU A 154 16.63 -7.48 9.72
N LEU A 155 15.52 -6.79 9.38
CA LEU A 155 15.53 -5.37 8.99
C LEU A 155 16.07 -4.51 10.13
N VAL A 156 15.48 -4.63 11.31
CA VAL A 156 15.85 -3.84 12.50
C VAL A 156 17.31 -4.06 12.84
N ASN A 157 17.77 -5.31 12.90
CA ASN A 157 19.18 -5.60 13.17
C ASN A 157 20.13 -5.10 12.10
N GLY A 158 19.70 -5.05 10.83
CA GLY A 158 20.51 -4.48 9.76
C GLY A 158 20.63 -2.95 9.86
N LEU A 159 19.55 -2.27 10.23
CA LEU A 159 19.56 -0.83 10.49
C LEU A 159 20.46 -0.48 11.69
N PHE A 160 20.35 -1.23 12.79
CA PHE A 160 21.17 -1.02 14.00
C PHE A 160 22.64 -1.44 13.85
N ALA A 161 23.01 -2.16 12.79
CA ALA A 161 24.39 -2.50 12.50
C ALA A 161 25.16 -1.35 11.83
N ARG A 162 24.48 -0.27 11.45
CA ARG A 162 25.08 0.89 10.77
C ARG A 162 25.68 1.87 11.77
N GLU A 163 26.66 2.64 11.31
CA GLU A 163 27.25 3.72 12.10
C GLU A 163 26.27 4.88 12.35
N ASP A 164 25.34 5.11 11.41
CA ASP A 164 24.29 6.14 11.47
C ASP A 164 22.92 5.59 11.92
N ALA A 165 22.91 4.52 12.71
CA ALA A 165 21.70 3.78 13.10
C ALA A 165 20.57 4.69 13.61
N ASP A 166 20.85 5.63 14.52
CA ASP A 166 19.85 6.52 15.11
C ASP A 166 19.15 7.40 14.06
N ALA A 167 19.92 7.92 13.10
CA ALA A 167 19.38 8.73 12.00
C ALA A 167 18.56 7.87 11.03
N ALA A 168 19.06 6.67 10.68
CA ALA A 168 18.38 5.77 9.78
C ALA A 168 17.02 5.30 10.36
N VAL A 169 17.01 4.90 11.63
CA VAL A 169 15.78 4.44 12.32
C VAL A 169 14.77 5.57 12.50
N SER A 170 15.23 6.79 12.78
CA SER A 170 14.35 7.95 12.96
C SER A 170 13.73 8.45 11.64
N ALA A 171 14.42 8.25 10.52
CA ALA A 171 13.99 8.71 9.20
C ALA A 171 13.04 7.73 8.48
N LEU A 172 13.12 6.44 8.79
CA LEU A 172 12.38 5.39 8.08
C LEU A 172 11.12 4.95 8.82
N SER A 173 9.98 4.93 8.12
CA SER A 173 8.78 4.25 8.60
C SER A 173 8.87 2.75 8.30
N ILE A 174 8.46 1.89 9.25
CA ILE A 174 8.43 0.43 9.05
C ILE A 174 6.98 -0.04 8.98
N GLY A 175 6.62 -0.72 7.88
CA GLY A 175 5.34 -1.40 7.69
C GLY A 175 5.50 -2.91 7.69
N VAL A 176 4.48 -3.64 8.15
CA VAL A 176 4.51 -5.10 8.21
C VAL A 176 3.26 -5.67 7.54
N LEU A 177 3.46 -6.57 6.58
CA LEU A 177 2.40 -7.35 5.95
C LEU A 177 2.53 -8.82 6.36
N PRO A 178 1.51 -9.40 7.02
CA PRO A 178 1.58 -10.75 7.55
C PRO A 178 1.57 -11.77 6.40
N GLY A 179 2.72 -12.40 6.16
CA GLY A 179 2.93 -13.43 5.16
C GLY A 179 3.49 -14.74 5.73
N GLY A 180 3.80 -14.78 7.03
CA GLY A 180 4.39 -15.93 7.71
C GLY A 180 3.42 -16.71 8.61
N SER A 181 3.92 -17.77 9.24
CA SER A 181 3.15 -18.59 10.21
C SER A 181 2.99 -17.91 11.57
N ALA A 182 3.97 -17.08 11.96
CA ALA A 182 3.96 -16.27 13.17
C ALA A 182 4.01 -14.80 12.78
N ASN A 183 2.93 -14.09 13.07
CA ASN A 183 2.74 -12.65 12.80
C ASN A 183 2.41 -11.93 14.12
N SER A 184 3.13 -12.28 15.19
CA SER A 184 2.85 -11.78 16.54
C SER A 184 3.02 -10.27 16.61
N LEU A 185 3.94 -9.70 15.83
CA LEU A 185 4.13 -8.27 15.72
C LEU A 185 2.91 -7.59 15.09
N CYS A 186 2.41 -8.10 13.95
CA CYS A 186 1.21 -7.55 13.31
C CYS A 186 0.01 -7.57 14.26
N VAL A 187 -0.21 -8.70 14.96
CA VAL A 187 -1.32 -8.82 15.92
C VAL A 187 -1.18 -7.82 17.07
N SER A 188 0.04 -7.63 17.58
CA SER A 188 0.29 -6.68 18.68
C SER A 188 0.08 -5.24 18.24
N LEU A 189 0.49 -4.89 17.02
CA LEU A 189 0.28 -3.55 16.44
C LEU A 189 -1.21 -3.24 16.24
N LEU A 190 -1.99 -4.20 15.71
CA LEU A 190 -3.43 -4.03 15.55
C LEU A 190 -4.12 -3.82 16.91
N LYS A 191 -3.81 -4.69 17.89
CA LYS A 191 -4.33 -4.56 19.26
C LYS A 191 -4.00 -3.21 19.91
N ALA A 192 -2.78 -2.71 19.72
CA ALA A 192 -2.36 -1.42 20.25
C ALA A 192 -3.14 -0.24 19.64
N ASN A 193 -3.64 -0.40 18.41
CA ASN A 193 -4.44 0.60 17.70
C ASN A 193 -5.95 0.41 17.87
N ASN A 194 -6.40 -0.51 18.73
CA ASN A 194 -7.80 -0.90 18.91
C ASN A 194 -8.46 -1.45 17.62
N GLU A 195 -7.67 -2.11 16.76
CA GLU A 195 -8.12 -2.85 15.58
C GLU A 195 -8.04 -4.36 15.81
#